data_AF-A0A1L9SHZ9-F1
#
_entry.id   AF-A0A1L9SHZ9-F1
#
_cell.length_a   1.000
_cell.length_b   1.000
_cell.length_c   1.000
_cell.angle_alpha   90.00
_cell.angle_beta   90.00
_cell.angle_gamma   90.00
#
_symmetry.space_group_name_H-M   'P 1'
#
loop_
_entity.id
_entity.type
_entity.pdbx_description
1 polymer ?
#
loop_
_entity_poly.entity_id
_entity_poly.type
_entity_poly.pdbx_seq_one_letter_code
_entity_poly.pdbx_strand_id
1 'polypeptide(L)'
;MFHCEWRHPNKKAKLVSIYVIKNAKDSRLKLRFHGTQRACKIGSGSLQPCDKSECYLCGILNNGFSLSQANTKGMFGPGIYSSVVSSKADVYANNHHIHCNRHVIILCGVDPGNSIDMKAAGFPGPCDSVEGLTKADGGSLEYQETVVYDPARIKPIGLVPPEEYELPPSPLENDALMQDDSSMTSDTEPLAEAADVPRYDAERSDAPNSDTYTTRQEIPQNLPPPASGEIIVDLSLLDRHTPFSKKVERLFHESWVDQTKTACVERIILFDIKSFPSLADGQPPSTFKTASRDIELLSFLIDLPLCFHGAHRACYIGDPGYPLDLCRNVNCAICSVFQAQYVTIEAGIRFESGPKIPATPSSSQADTSAKNHHIYTPQHAMILCACPDIAQLDTQAMSSDAPPPYTPSPVSYNPIVVPIGLIMYTRAGWHP
;
A
#
# COMPACT_ATOMS: atom_id res chain seq x y z
N MET A 1 0.20 -3.63 6.57
CA MET A 1 0.41 -3.22 7.99
C MET A 1 -0.89 -2.90 8.68
N PHE A 2 -1.59 -1.80 8.38
CA PHE A 2 -2.79 -1.38 9.13
C PHE A 2 -3.85 -2.49 9.30
N HIS A 3 -4.34 -3.09 8.20
CA HIS A 3 -5.38 -4.12 8.24
C HIS A 3 -4.91 -5.45 8.83
N CYS A 4 -3.68 -5.87 8.50
CA CYS A 4 -3.09 -7.10 9.03
C CYS A 4 -2.95 -7.06 10.55
N GLU A 5 -2.73 -5.86 11.09
CA GLU A 5 -2.51 -5.62 12.52
C GLU A 5 -3.71 -5.00 13.22
N TRP A 6 -4.89 -5.01 12.58
CA TRP A 6 -6.14 -4.62 13.24
C TRP A 6 -6.73 -5.84 13.97
N ARG A 7 -6.61 -5.86 15.30
CA ARG A 7 -6.94 -7.02 16.15
C ARG A 7 -8.05 -6.75 17.17
N HIS A 8 -8.94 -5.79 16.89
CA HIS A 8 -10.05 -5.48 17.80
C HIS A 8 -11.18 -6.52 17.65
N PRO A 9 -11.65 -7.18 18.73
CA PRO A 9 -12.65 -8.25 18.63
C PRO A 9 -14.01 -7.73 18.14
N ASN A 10 -14.42 -6.54 18.61
CA ASN A 10 -15.79 -6.02 18.41
C ASN A 10 -15.86 -4.81 17.48
N LYS A 11 -14.76 -4.40 16.84
CA LYS A 11 -14.72 -3.21 15.99
C LYS A 11 -14.02 -3.53 14.68
N LYS A 12 -14.60 -3.04 13.58
CA LYS A 12 -13.91 -2.98 12.29
C LYS A 12 -13.48 -1.55 12.04
N ALA A 13 -12.31 -1.40 11.43
CA ALA A 13 -11.87 -0.12 10.90
C ALA A 13 -11.67 -0.22 9.39
N LYS A 14 -12.16 0.81 8.71
CA LYS A 14 -11.85 1.06 7.31
C LYS A 14 -10.78 2.15 7.24
N LEU A 15 -9.70 1.87 6.54
CA LEU A 15 -8.71 2.88 6.23
C LEU A 15 -9.32 3.89 5.24
N VAL A 16 -9.44 5.17 5.62
CA VAL A 16 -10.00 6.20 4.74
C VAL A 16 -8.91 6.80 3.85
N SER A 17 -7.75 7.11 4.43
CA SER A 17 -6.64 7.71 3.70
C SER A 17 -5.31 7.46 4.43
N ILE A 18 -4.19 7.67 3.74
CA ILE A 18 -2.87 7.75 4.38
C ILE A 18 -2.22 9.04 3.89
N TYR A 19 -1.74 9.84 4.83
CA TYR A 19 -0.98 11.05 4.52
C TYR A 19 0.45 10.82 4.96
N VAL A 20 1.42 10.79 4.04
CA VAL A 20 2.83 10.54 4.37
C VAL A 20 3.63 11.83 4.24
N ILE A 21 4.52 12.09 5.19
CA ILE A 21 5.49 13.18 5.12
C ILE A 21 6.52 12.83 4.06
N LYS A 22 6.72 13.76 3.12
CA LYS A 22 7.70 13.60 2.03
C LYS A 22 9.09 13.34 2.62
N ASN A 23 9.83 12.42 2.01
CA ASN A 23 11.20 12.05 2.38
C ASN A 23 11.36 11.51 3.82
N ALA A 24 10.29 11.01 4.43
CA ALA A 24 10.33 10.42 5.76
C ALA A 24 10.83 8.94 5.77
N LYS A 25 11.23 8.40 4.62
CA LYS A 25 11.68 7.00 4.50
C LYS A 25 13.15 6.88 4.89
N ASP A 26 13.38 6.23 6.02
CA ASP A 26 14.71 5.77 6.46
C ASP A 26 14.57 4.27 6.75
N SER A 27 15.33 3.44 6.02
CA SER A 27 15.24 1.97 6.10
C SER A 27 15.61 1.41 7.48
N ARG A 28 16.28 2.21 8.32
CA ARG A 28 16.62 1.85 9.69
C ARG A 28 15.46 2.01 10.66
N LEU A 29 14.45 2.80 10.29
CA LEU A 29 13.31 3.08 11.15
C LEU A 29 12.31 1.93 11.12
N LYS A 30 11.92 1.46 12.30
CA LYS A 30 10.80 0.54 12.47
C LYS A 30 9.50 1.32 12.39
N LEU A 31 8.57 0.87 11.56
CA LEU A 31 7.24 1.46 11.48
C LEU A 31 6.40 1.06 12.69
N ARG A 32 5.74 2.03 13.32
CA ARG A 32 4.87 1.87 14.49
C ARG A 32 3.67 2.81 14.41
N PHE A 33 2.58 2.46 15.09
CA PHE A 33 1.40 3.28 15.26
C PHE A 33 1.40 3.96 16.62
N HIS A 34 1.01 5.23 16.66
CA HIS A 34 0.84 6.01 17.87
C HIS A 34 -0.55 6.66 17.86
N GLY A 35 -1.35 6.38 18.89
CA GLY A 35 -2.63 7.04 19.13
C GLY A 35 -2.48 8.20 20.10
N THR A 36 -3.20 9.29 19.84
CA THR A 36 -3.17 10.47 20.70
C THR A 36 -4.47 11.26 20.59
N GLN A 37 -4.62 12.27 21.46
CA GLN A 37 -5.77 13.16 21.47
C GLN A 37 -5.74 14.14 20.29
N ARG A 38 -6.90 14.32 19.65
CA ARG A 38 -7.15 15.31 18.59
C ARG A 38 -8.32 16.21 18.98
N ALA A 39 -8.15 17.53 18.87
CA ALA A 39 -9.19 18.53 19.15
C ALA A 39 -9.58 19.39 17.91
N CYS A 40 -9.31 18.85 16.72
CA CYS A 40 -9.62 19.48 15.43
C CYS A 40 -10.06 18.44 14.40
N LYS A 41 -10.39 18.89 13.18
CA LYS A 41 -10.87 18.03 12.08
C LYS A 41 -9.75 17.59 11.11
N ILE A 42 -8.49 17.62 11.53
CA ILE A 42 -7.37 17.16 10.69
C ILE A 42 -7.59 15.67 10.33
N GLY A 43 -7.38 15.31 9.06
CA GLY A 43 -7.71 13.97 8.53
C GLY A 43 -9.17 13.80 8.08
N SER A 44 -10.03 14.80 8.30
CA SER A 44 -11.42 14.84 7.83
C SER A 44 -11.62 15.89 6.73
N GLY A 45 -10.67 15.98 5.79
CA GLY A 45 -10.70 16.91 4.65
C GLY A 45 -9.67 18.05 4.71
N SER A 46 -9.16 18.38 5.90
CA SER A 46 -8.01 19.29 6.07
C SER A 46 -6.79 18.53 6.58
N LEU A 47 -5.61 18.97 6.14
CA LEU A 47 -4.31 18.51 6.63
C LEU A 47 -3.52 19.59 7.37
N GLN A 48 -4.08 20.78 7.49
CA GLN A 48 -3.43 21.86 8.21
C GLN A 48 -3.52 21.57 9.71
N PRO A 49 -2.39 21.45 10.42
CA PRO A 49 -2.40 21.40 11.88
C PRO A 49 -3.03 22.67 12.45
N CYS A 50 -3.74 22.55 13.57
CA CYS A 50 -4.24 23.70 14.32
C CYS A 50 -3.29 24.05 15.47
N ASP A 51 -3.39 25.28 15.98
CA ASP A 51 -2.57 25.76 17.10
C ASP A 51 -3.22 25.55 18.48
N LYS A 52 -4.24 24.71 18.58
CA LYS A 52 -4.90 24.40 19.86
C LYS A 52 -3.98 23.57 20.76
N SER A 53 -3.71 24.07 21.97
CA SER A 53 -2.87 23.38 22.97
C SER A 53 -3.41 22.01 23.40
N GLU A 54 -4.74 21.85 23.39
CA GLU A 54 -5.45 20.60 23.67
C GLU A 54 -5.41 19.58 22.51
N CYS A 55 -4.87 19.93 21.35
CA CYS A 55 -4.75 19.05 20.18
C CYS A 55 -3.36 18.43 20.10
N TYR A 56 -3.09 17.40 20.91
CA TYR A 56 -1.78 16.74 20.98
C TYR A 56 -1.32 16.20 19.62
N LEU A 57 -2.24 15.72 18.78
CA LEU A 57 -1.95 15.36 17.40
C LEU A 57 -1.28 16.50 16.63
N CYS A 58 -1.86 17.71 16.66
CA CYS A 58 -1.29 18.85 15.95
C CYS A 58 -0.03 19.38 16.64
N GLY A 59 0.06 19.28 17.96
CA GLY A 59 1.29 19.55 18.70
C GLY A 59 2.45 18.68 18.22
N ILE A 60 2.23 17.37 18.06
CA ILE A 60 3.22 16.43 17.53
C ILE A 60 3.57 16.74 16.07
N LEU A 61 2.59 17.08 15.23
CA LEU A 61 2.84 17.42 13.82
C LEU A 61 3.64 18.70 13.64
N ASN A 62 3.40 19.72 14.49
CA ASN A 62 4.10 21.01 14.40
C ASN A 62 5.48 20.96 15.06
N ASN A 63 5.60 20.30 16.21
CA ASN A 63 6.76 20.43 17.09
C ASN A 63 7.51 19.11 17.32
N GLY A 64 7.03 17.99 16.77
CA GLY A 64 7.52 16.66 17.10
C GLY A 64 7.03 16.15 18.45
N PHE A 65 7.48 14.96 18.81
CA PHE A 65 7.15 14.37 20.10
C PHE A 65 7.84 15.10 21.26
N SER A 66 7.27 15.03 22.46
CA SER A 66 7.86 15.62 23.66
C SER A 66 7.62 14.73 24.88
N LEU A 67 8.67 14.47 25.65
CA LEU A 67 8.55 13.74 26.93
C LEU A 67 7.80 14.53 27.99
N SER A 68 7.73 15.86 27.88
CA SER A 68 6.95 16.69 28.81
C SER A 68 5.45 16.37 28.76
N GLN A 69 4.99 15.75 27.67
CA GLN A 69 3.61 15.31 27.46
C GLN A 69 3.45 13.79 27.60
N ALA A 70 4.52 13.06 27.93
CA ALA A 70 4.48 11.62 28.10
C ALA A 70 3.72 11.24 29.38
N ASN A 71 3.02 10.10 29.32
CA ASN A 71 2.37 9.55 30.50
C ASN A 71 3.43 9.08 31.51
N THR A 72 3.47 9.74 32.67
CA THR A 72 4.41 9.42 33.76
C THR A 72 4.15 8.07 34.42
N LYS A 73 2.96 7.48 34.20
CA LYS A 73 2.54 6.19 34.74
C LYS A 73 2.54 5.08 33.68
N GLY A 74 3.29 5.27 32.59
CA GLY A 74 3.48 4.23 31.59
C GLY A 74 4.10 2.96 32.18
N MET A 75 3.75 1.81 31.61
CA MET A 75 4.19 0.49 32.08
C MET A 75 5.73 0.35 32.17
N PHE A 76 6.43 0.99 31.23
CA PHE A 76 7.88 1.05 31.13
C PHE A 76 8.44 2.43 31.50
N GLY A 77 7.70 3.20 32.32
CA GLY A 77 8.08 4.55 32.72
C GLY A 77 7.66 5.66 31.74
N PRO A 78 8.12 6.91 31.98
CA PRO A 78 7.79 8.08 31.17
C PRO A 78 8.52 8.04 29.81
N GLY A 79 7.80 7.61 28.77
CA GLY A 79 8.34 7.52 27.42
C GLY A 79 7.25 7.72 26.37
N ILE A 80 7.65 7.70 25.09
CA ILE A 80 6.74 7.81 23.97
C ILE A 80 6.39 6.40 23.49
N TYR A 81 5.15 5.99 23.73
CA TYR A 81 4.66 4.64 23.44
C TYR A 81 4.14 4.57 22.01
N SER A 82 4.44 3.46 21.35
CA SER A 82 3.93 3.12 20.02
C SER A 82 3.73 1.61 19.93
N SER A 83 3.00 1.12 18.92
CA SER A 83 2.71 -0.30 18.77
C SER A 83 2.79 -0.73 17.31
N VAL A 84 3.11 -2.00 17.07
CA VAL A 84 2.93 -2.62 15.75
C VAL A 84 1.45 -2.85 15.42
N VAL A 85 0.59 -2.87 16.45
CA VAL A 85 -0.85 -3.16 16.36
C VAL A 85 -1.66 -1.87 16.22
N SER A 86 -2.30 -1.70 15.07
CA SER A 86 -3.05 -0.47 14.74
C SER A 86 -4.25 -0.28 15.66
N SER A 87 -4.99 -1.36 15.97
CA SER A 87 -6.14 -1.30 16.89
C SER A 87 -5.74 -0.99 18.34
N LYS A 88 -4.50 -1.29 18.74
CA LYS A 88 -3.99 -0.93 20.06
C LYS A 88 -3.68 0.56 20.12
N ALA A 89 -3.07 1.12 19.08
CA ALA A 89 -2.86 2.56 18.98
C ALA A 89 -4.21 3.31 18.94
N ASP A 90 -5.20 2.79 18.22
CA ASP A 90 -6.55 3.37 18.12
C ASP A 90 -7.23 3.55 19.49
N VAL A 91 -7.03 2.64 20.45
CA VAL A 91 -7.57 2.78 21.83
C VAL A 91 -7.10 4.07 22.51
N TYR A 92 -5.94 4.61 22.10
CA TYR A 92 -5.40 5.88 22.61
C TYR A 92 -5.70 7.07 21.70
N ALA A 93 -6.27 6.84 20.51
CA ALA A 93 -6.74 7.89 19.63
C ALA A 93 -8.10 8.38 20.13
N ASN A 94 -8.19 9.66 20.52
CA ASN A 94 -9.43 10.21 21.06
C ASN A 94 -9.73 11.59 20.46
N ASN A 95 -11.02 11.87 20.29
CA ASN A 95 -11.55 13.12 19.78
C ASN A 95 -12.01 14.00 20.95
N HIS A 96 -11.24 15.04 21.26
CA HIS A 96 -11.53 15.96 22.35
C HIS A 96 -12.36 17.15 21.87
N HIS A 97 -13.54 17.34 22.45
CA HIS A 97 -14.46 18.43 22.13
C HIS A 97 -14.78 18.60 20.64
N ILE A 98 -14.70 17.51 19.86
CA ILE A 98 -15.09 17.48 18.45
C ILE A 98 -16.12 16.39 18.21
N HIS A 99 -17.23 16.76 17.56
CA HIS A 99 -18.22 15.82 17.07
C HIS A 99 -17.73 15.21 15.75
N CYS A 100 -16.75 14.30 15.85
CA CYS A 100 -16.23 13.53 14.73
C CYS A 100 -16.16 12.06 15.13
N ASN A 101 -16.68 11.18 14.28
CA ASN A 101 -16.67 9.73 14.46
C ASN A 101 -15.41 9.05 13.87
N ARG A 102 -14.48 9.84 13.31
CA ARG A 102 -13.24 9.31 12.73
C ARG A 102 -12.11 9.53 13.71
N HIS A 103 -11.35 8.50 14.03
CA HIS A 103 -10.08 8.67 14.74
C HIS A 103 -8.97 9.03 13.77
N VAL A 104 -7.83 9.46 14.31
CA VAL A 104 -6.60 9.64 13.54
C VAL A 104 -5.46 9.05 14.35
N ILE A 105 -4.73 8.13 13.72
CA ILE A 105 -3.56 7.47 14.28
C ILE A 105 -2.34 7.99 13.53
N ILE A 106 -1.24 8.21 14.24
CA ILE A 106 0.03 8.62 13.65
C ILE A 106 0.80 7.35 13.27
N LEU A 107 1.20 7.25 12.00
CA LEU A 107 2.23 6.31 11.60
C LEU A 107 3.59 6.96 11.89
N CYS A 108 4.42 6.26 12.65
CA CYS A 108 5.70 6.73 13.13
C CYS A 108 6.84 5.87 12.57
N GLY A 109 7.97 6.50 12.30
CA GLY A 109 9.25 5.84 12.12
C GLY A 109 10.01 5.92 13.44
N VAL A 110 10.39 4.77 13.99
CA VAL A 110 11.05 4.62 15.28
C VAL A 110 12.46 4.06 15.08
N ASP A 111 13.47 4.79 15.55
CA ASP A 111 14.83 4.29 15.71
C ASP A 111 14.96 3.63 17.09
N PRO A 112 15.02 2.29 17.18
CA PRO A 112 15.11 1.60 18.45
C PRO A 112 16.46 1.79 19.17
N GLY A 113 17.54 2.17 18.46
CA GLY A 113 18.88 2.24 19.05
C GLY A 113 19.26 0.96 19.83
N ASN A 114 19.86 1.13 21.00
CA ASN A 114 20.08 0.07 21.98
C ASN A 114 18.79 -0.26 22.74
N SER A 115 17.95 -1.06 22.11
CA SER A 115 16.67 -1.52 22.67
C SER A 115 16.86 -2.71 23.61
N ILE A 116 16.08 -2.74 24.69
CA ILE A 116 15.97 -3.92 25.57
C ILE A 116 14.57 -4.51 25.49
N ASP A 117 14.47 -5.83 25.62
CA ASP A 117 13.19 -6.53 25.71
C ASP A 117 12.74 -6.60 27.18
N MET A 118 11.49 -6.20 27.44
CA MET A 118 10.93 -6.26 28.79
C MET A 118 9.70 -7.16 28.86
N LYS A 119 9.70 -8.08 29.83
CA LYS A 119 8.61 -9.03 30.06
C LYS A 119 7.51 -8.50 31.00
N ALA A 120 7.82 -7.50 31.82
CA ALA A 120 6.93 -6.98 32.85
C ALA A 120 7.12 -5.48 33.05
N ALA A 121 6.17 -4.83 33.71
CA ALA A 121 6.25 -3.41 34.07
C ALA A 121 7.49 -3.09 34.90
N GLY A 122 8.09 -1.92 34.67
CA GLY A 122 9.27 -1.48 35.41
C GLY A 122 9.96 -0.30 34.74
N PHE A 123 10.89 0.32 35.46
CA PHE A 123 11.75 1.34 34.87
C PHE A 123 12.91 0.64 34.15
N PRO A 124 13.09 0.82 32.83
CA PRO A 124 14.24 0.25 32.18
C PRO A 124 15.51 0.92 32.71
N GLY A 125 16.60 0.16 32.79
CA GLY A 125 17.93 0.77 32.99
C GLY A 125 18.31 1.68 31.81
N PRO A 126 19.57 2.11 31.73
CA PRO A 126 20.07 2.91 30.61
C PRO A 126 19.84 2.17 29.28
N CYS A 127 18.92 2.69 28.45
CA CYS A 127 18.60 2.17 27.13
C CYS A 127 18.02 3.30 26.25
N ASP A 128 18.00 3.07 24.94
CA ASP A 128 17.39 4.00 23.98
C ASP A 128 15.88 3.75 23.84
N SER A 129 15.50 2.46 23.90
CA SER A 129 14.11 2.03 23.83
C SER A 129 13.84 0.73 24.57
N VAL A 130 12.56 0.46 24.78
CA VAL A 130 12.04 -0.83 25.26
C VAL A 130 11.15 -1.43 24.18
N GLU A 131 11.30 -2.73 23.94
CA GLU A 131 10.31 -3.55 23.23
C GLU A 131 9.61 -4.43 24.28
N GLY A 132 8.34 -4.13 24.55
CA GLY A 132 7.52 -4.90 25.49
C GLY A 132 7.09 -6.22 24.86
N LEU A 133 7.40 -7.32 25.53
CA LEU A 133 7.09 -8.67 25.04
C LEU A 133 5.64 -9.05 25.29
N THR A 134 5.06 -9.77 24.34
CA THR A 134 3.68 -10.27 24.46
C THR A 134 3.60 -11.51 25.33
N LYS A 135 2.39 -11.90 25.76
CA LYS A 135 2.14 -13.18 26.45
C LYS A 135 2.60 -14.38 25.64
N ALA A 136 2.46 -14.35 24.31
CA ALA A 136 2.96 -15.39 23.43
C ALA A 136 4.50 -15.52 23.46
N ASP A 137 5.19 -14.42 23.76
CA ASP A 137 6.64 -14.34 23.90
C ASP A 137 7.11 -14.41 25.36
N GLY A 138 6.22 -14.80 26.29
CA GLY A 138 6.51 -14.91 27.72
C GLY A 138 6.61 -13.59 28.48
N GLY A 139 6.04 -12.51 27.93
CA GLY A 139 5.85 -11.22 28.60
C GLY A 139 4.43 -11.05 29.15
N SER A 140 4.10 -9.82 29.54
CA SER A 140 2.82 -9.47 30.18
C SER A 140 1.86 -8.69 29.29
N LEU A 141 2.28 -8.29 28.09
CA LEU A 141 1.44 -7.52 27.16
C LEU A 141 0.58 -8.42 26.28
N GLU A 142 -0.60 -7.95 25.89
CA GLU A 142 -1.38 -8.60 24.83
C GLU A 142 -0.83 -8.30 23.43
N TYR A 143 -0.26 -7.11 23.26
CA TYR A 143 0.28 -6.63 21.99
C TYR A 143 1.65 -6.02 22.21
N GLN A 144 2.54 -6.17 21.24
CA GLN A 144 3.88 -5.61 21.32
C GLN A 144 3.82 -4.08 21.34
N GLU A 145 4.55 -3.48 22.27
CA GLU A 145 4.70 -2.04 22.42
C GLU A 145 6.18 -1.66 22.31
N THR A 146 6.46 -0.54 21.66
CA THR A 146 7.80 0.04 21.59
C THR A 146 7.76 1.39 22.29
N VAL A 147 8.66 1.60 23.25
CA VAL A 147 8.77 2.85 24.02
C VAL A 147 10.13 3.46 23.78
N VAL A 148 10.18 4.73 23.36
CA VAL A 148 11.43 5.49 23.25
C VAL A 148 11.52 6.56 24.32
N TYR A 149 12.74 6.82 24.79
CA TYR A 149 13.04 7.81 25.83
C TYR A 149 13.77 9.04 25.30
N ASP A 150 13.97 9.14 23.98
CA ASP A 150 14.45 10.32 23.29
C ASP A 150 13.48 10.69 22.16
N PRO A 151 12.83 11.88 22.21
CA PRO A 151 11.96 12.33 21.13
C PRO A 151 12.61 12.37 19.75
N ALA A 152 13.94 12.53 19.64
CA ALA A 152 14.62 12.55 18.35
C ALA A 152 14.59 11.19 17.62
N ARG A 153 14.35 10.10 18.37
CA ARG A 153 14.29 8.72 17.88
C ARG A 153 12.93 8.31 17.34
N ILE A 154 11.91 9.17 17.45
CA ILE A 154 10.59 8.90 16.88
C ILE A 154 10.11 10.11 16.08
N LYS A 155 9.67 9.84 14.85
CA LYS A 155 9.19 10.89 13.95
C LYS A 155 7.82 10.52 13.42
N PRO A 156 6.86 11.47 13.38
CA PRO A 156 5.66 11.26 12.58
C PRO A 156 6.12 11.09 11.13
N ILE A 157 5.66 10.02 10.48
CA ILE A 157 5.87 9.81 9.06
C ILE A 157 4.56 9.85 8.30
N GLY A 158 3.42 9.72 9.00
CA GLY A 158 2.13 9.93 8.38
C GLY A 158 0.94 9.89 9.32
N LEU A 159 -0.24 10.14 8.74
CA LEU A 159 -1.54 10.08 9.40
C LEU A 159 -2.42 9.02 8.75
N VAL A 160 -3.15 8.30 9.59
CA VAL A 160 -4.04 7.20 9.22
C VAL A 160 -5.39 7.50 9.89
N PRO A 161 -6.43 7.97 9.17
CA PRO A 161 -7.77 8.13 9.70
C PRO A 161 -8.56 6.82 9.47
N PRO A 162 -8.74 5.99 10.50
CA PRO A 162 -9.73 4.93 10.45
C PRO A 162 -11.14 5.51 10.50
N GLU A 163 -12.04 4.89 9.76
CA GLU A 163 -13.48 4.99 9.94
C GLU A 163 -13.94 3.74 10.67
N GLU A 164 -14.35 3.92 11.92
CA GLU A 164 -14.96 2.87 12.72
C GLU A 164 -16.41 2.66 12.29
N TYR A 165 -16.83 1.41 12.30
CA TYR A 165 -18.24 1.06 12.28
C TYR A 165 -18.46 -0.13 13.21
N GLU A 166 -19.53 -0.05 13.99
CA GLU A 166 -19.96 -1.14 14.84
C GLU A 166 -20.47 -2.29 13.96
N LEU A 167 -20.08 -3.50 14.32
CA LEU A 167 -20.72 -4.67 13.73
C LEU A 167 -22.15 -4.71 14.26
N PRO A 168 -23.16 -4.99 13.41
CA PRO A 168 -24.46 -5.33 13.93
C PRO A 168 -24.30 -6.48 14.93
N PRO A 169 -25.06 -6.50 16.04
CA PRO A 169 -24.99 -7.59 17.00
C PRO A 169 -25.14 -8.91 16.26
N SER A 170 -24.25 -9.86 16.54
CA SER A 170 -24.29 -11.15 15.87
C SER A 170 -25.68 -11.76 16.09
N PRO A 171 -26.38 -12.27 15.05
CA PRO A 171 -27.74 -12.79 15.19
C PRO A 171 -27.91 -13.98 16.17
N LEU A 172 -26.83 -14.46 16.79
CA LEU A 172 -26.77 -15.76 17.46
C LEU A 172 -27.03 -15.75 18.98
N GLU A 173 -27.33 -14.60 19.61
CA GLU A 173 -27.58 -14.57 21.06
C GLU A 173 -29.05 -14.42 21.47
N ASN A 174 -29.98 -14.23 20.52
CA ASN A 174 -31.42 -14.08 20.85
C ASN A 174 -32.25 -15.37 20.73
N ASP A 175 -31.69 -16.47 20.20
CA ASP A 175 -32.40 -17.75 20.06
C ASP A 175 -32.26 -18.67 21.29
N ALA A 176 -31.52 -18.26 22.32
CA ALA A 176 -31.25 -19.07 23.52
C ALA A 176 -32.16 -18.79 24.73
N LEU A 177 -33.21 -17.97 24.60
CA LEU A 177 -34.12 -17.61 25.72
C LEU A 177 -35.56 -18.12 25.55
N MET A 178 -35.80 -19.12 24.71
CA MET A 178 -37.11 -19.77 24.54
C MET A 178 -36.99 -21.30 24.63
N GLN A 179 -36.67 -21.82 25.82
CA GLN A 179 -37.03 -23.16 26.31
C GLN A 179 -36.39 -23.41 27.68
N ASP A 180 -37.19 -23.36 28.75
CA ASP A 180 -37.60 -24.55 29.52
C ASP A 180 -38.09 -24.16 30.91
N ASP A 181 -39.41 -24.32 31.06
CA ASP A 181 -40.17 -24.25 32.29
C ASP A 181 -40.52 -25.70 32.61
N SER A 182 -39.69 -26.41 33.40
CA SER A 182 -39.99 -27.78 33.88
C SER A 182 -39.11 -28.23 35.06
N SER A 183 -39.76 -28.26 36.23
CA SER A 183 -39.60 -29.24 37.33
C SER A 183 -38.26 -29.46 38.05
N MET A 184 -38.27 -29.06 39.32
CA MET A 184 -37.47 -29.59 40.44
C MET A 184 -37.71 -31.10 40.70
N THR A 185 -36.65 -31.86 40.98
CA THR A 185 -36.48 -32.88 42.05
C THR A 185 -35.03 -33.39 42.02
N SER A 186 -34.19 -33.06 43.01
CA SER A 186 -33.77 -33.86 44.19
C SER A 186 -32.62 -34.86 43.96
N ASP A 187 -31.54 -34.60 44.71
CA ASP A 187 -30.58 -35.51 45.37
C ASP A 187 -29.74 -36.52 44.54
N THR A 188 -28.40 -36.43 44.64
CA THR A 188 -27.51 -37.29 45.47
C THR A 188 -26.05 -37.24 44.95
N GLU A 189 -25.08 -37.02 45.85
CA GLU A 189 -23.61 -37.20 45.72
C GLU A 189 -23.18 -38.71 45.58
N PRO A 190 -21.88 -39.12 45.61
CA PRO A 190 -20.66 -38.67 44.92
C PRO A 190 -19.83 -39.88 44.33
N LEU A 191 -18.57 -39.60 43.92
CA LEU A 191 -17.37 -40.48 43.82
C LEU A 191 -16.88 -41.03 42.45
N ALA A 192 -15.59 -40.68 42.20
CA ALA A 192 -14.45 -41.54 41.86
C ALA A 192 -14.04 -41.86 40.40
N GLU A 193 -12.73 -41.59 40.19
CA GLU A 193 -11.67 -42.44 39.58
C GLU A 193 -11.44 -42.61 38.07
N ALA A 194 -10.12 -42.59 37.78
CA ALA A 194 -9.33 -43.25 36.72
C ALA A 194 -9.56 -42.81 35.26
N ALA A 195 -8.59 -42.22 34.55
CA ALA A 195 -7.27 -42.76 34.14
C ALA A 195 -7.39 -44.02 33.27
N ASP A 196 -7.35 -43.86 31.94
CA ASP A 196 -6.42 -44.53 31.02
C ASP A 196 -6.82 -44.28 29.56
N VAL A 197 -5.91 -43.71 28.77
CA VAL A 197 -6.03 -43.58 27.31
C VAL A 197 -4.92 -44.40 26.68
N PRO A 198 -5.22 -45.45 25.88
CA PRO A 198 -4.19 -46.22 25.21
C PRO A 198 -3.60 -45.46 24.01
N ARG A 199 -2.27 -45.48 23.93
CA ARG A 199 -1.48 -45.10 22.76
C ARG A 199 -1.82 -46.01 21.58
N TYR A 200 -2.13 -45.41 20.45
CA TYR A 200 -2.09 -46.07 19.14
C TYR A 200 -0.66 -45.95 18.60
N ASP A 201 0.06 -47.08 18.54
CA ASP A 201 1.27 -47.23 17.74
C ASP A 201 0.85 -47.52 16.29
N ALA A 202 1.21 -46.63 15.38
CA ALA A 202 1.09 -46.84 13.94
C ALA A 202 2.46 -47.24 13.39
N GLU A 203 2.56 -48.51 12.99
CA GLU A 203 3.71 -49.10 12.33
C GLU A 203 3.97 -48.41 10.98
N ARG A 204 5.26 -48.09 10.76
CA ARG A 204 5.79 -47.43 9.58
C ARG A 204 6.33 -48.50 8.64
N SER A 205 5.67 -48.72 7.51
CA SER A 205 6.12 -49.64 6.46
C SER A 205 7.00 -48.93 5.45
N ASP A 206 8.21 -49.47 5.26
CA ASP A 206 9.21 -49.09 4.25
C ASP A 206 8.80 -49.57 2.84
N ALA A 207 8.94 -48.70 1.83
CA ALA A 207 9.24 -49.03 0.42
C ALA A 207 9.55 -47.74 -0.40
N PRO A 208 10.13 -47.80 -1.62
CA PRO A 208 11.51 -47.36 -1.85
C PRO A 208 11.67 -46.15 -2.79
N ASN A 209 12.86 -45.56 -2.70
CA ASN A 209 13.44 -44.51 -3.55
C ASN A 209 13.25 -44.75 -5.06
N SER A 210 12.76 -43.73 -5.77
CA SER A 210 13.09 -43.48 -7.17
C SER A 210 13.65 -42.06 -7.31
N ASP A 211 14.97 -41.99 -7.48
CA ASP A 211 15.69 -40.76 -7.77
C ASP A 211 15.48 -40.37 -9.24
N THR A 212 14.89 -39.19 -9.48
CA THR A 212 15.04 -38.43 -10.72
C THR A 212 14.81 -36.95 -10.44
N TYR A 213 15.82 -36.29 -9.86
CA TYR A 213 15.83 -34.83 -9.75
C TYR A 213 16.43 -34.22 -11.02
N THR A 214 15.57 -33.52 -11.75
CA THR A 214 15.93 -32.58 -12.81
C THR A 214 16.63 -31.38 -12.18
N THR A 215 17.76 -30.99 -12.74
CA THR A 215 18.64 -29.90 -12.29
C THR A 215 17.87 -28.56 -12.22
N ARG A 216 17.66 -28.07 -11.00
CA ARG A 216 17.18 -26.71 -10.73
C ARG A 216 18.34 -25.74 -10.96
N GLN A 217 18.27 -24.92 -12.00
CA GLN A 217 19.23 -23.83 -12.20
C GLN A 217 19.16 -22.85 -11.03
N GLU A 218 20.25 -22.75 -10.27
CA GLU A 218 20.43 -21.74 -9.24
C GLU A 218 20.58 -20.37 -9.87
N ILE A 219 19.75 -19.43 -9.41
CA ILE A 219 19.84 -18.01 -9.74
C ILE A 219 21.10 -17.45 -9.07
N PRO A 220 21.99 -16.71 -9.78
CA PRO A 220 23.20 -16.15 -9.17
C PRO A 220 22.87 -15.21 -8.00
N GLN A 221 23.29 -15.57 -6.78
CA GLN A 221 23.06 -14.80 -5.55
C GLN A 221 23.98 -13.57 -5.37
N ASN A 222 24.71 -13.13 -6.40
CA ASN A 222 25.71 -12.06 -6.26
C ASN A 222 25.55 -10.96 -7.31
N LEU A 223 24.42 -10.24 -7.28
CA LEU A 223 24.35 -8.90 -7.86
C LEU A 223 24.41 -7.88 -6.71
N PRO A 224 25.35 -6.91 -6.73
CA PRO A 224 25.35 -5.83 -5.76
C PRO A 224 24.02 -5.05 -5.88
N PRO A 225 23.43 -4.58 -4.75
CA PRO A 225 22.22 -3.80 -4.81
C PRO A 225 22.46 -2.55 -5.67
N PRO A 226 21.51 -2.16 -6.54
CA PRO A 226 21.62 -0.89 -7.24
C PRO A 226 21.75 0.23 -6.21
N ALA A 227 22.71 1.13 -6.41
CA ALA A 227 22.88 2.32 -5.59
C ALA A 227 21.53 3.05 -5.50
N SER A 228 20.96 3.06 -4.30
CA SER A 228 19.60 3.51 -4.03
C SER A 228 19.54 5.03 -4.07
N GLY A 229 19.07 5.57 -5.19
CA GLY A 229 18.68 6.97 -5.36
C GLY A 229 17.18 7.07 -5.65
N GLU A 230 16.45 7.51 -4.64
CA GLU A 230 15.13 8.17 -4.59
C GLU A 230 14.02 7.98 -5.69
N ILE A 231 12.86 7.55 -5.16
CA ILE A 231 11.47 8.06 -5.30
C ILE A 231 10.70 7.80 -6.61
N ILE A 232 9.65 6.97 -6.47
CA ILE A 232 8.43 6.95 -7.29
C ILE A 232 7.24 7.16 -6.36
N VAL A 233 6.31 8.03 -6.77
CA VAL A 233 5.05 8.20 -6.05
C VAL A 233 4.13 7.02 -6.40
N ASP A 234 3.92 6.12 -5.46
CA ASP A 234 2.89 5.08 -5.60
C ASP A 234 1.50 5.74 -5.48
N LEU A 235 0.92 6.09 -6.63
CA LEU A 235 -0.47 6.53 -6.71
C LEU A 235 -1.47 5.36 -6.59
N SER A 236 -1.05 4.16 -6.16
CA SER A 236 -1.99 3.15 -5.66
C SER A 236 -2.84 3.62 -4.47
N LEU A 237 -2.48 4.77 -3.89
CA LEU A 237 -3.23 5.51 -2.87
C LEU A 237 -4.16 6.57 -3.46
N LEU A 238 -4.23 6.75 -4.79
CA LEU A 238 -5.40 7.38 -5.39
C LEU A 238 -6.57 6.47 -5.05
N ASP A 239 -7.47 7.01 -4.24
CA ASP A 239 -8.75 6.40 -3.97
C ASP A 239 -9.32 5.86 -5.28
N ARG A 240 -9.76 4.60 -5.32
CA ARG A 240 -10.51 4.04 -6.47
C ARG A 240 -11.70 4.94 -6.84
N HIS A 241 -12.07 5.86 -5.96
CA HIS A 241 -13.12 6.82 -6.17
C HIS A 241 -12.71 8.11 -6.92
N THR A 242 -11.44 8.34 -7.28
CA THR A 242 -11.11 9.54 -8.08
C THR A 242 -11.74 9.46 -9.48
N PRO A 243 -12.18 10.60 -10.06
CA PRO A 243 -12.73 10.62 -11.42
C PRO A 243 -11.78 10.03 -12.47
N PHE A 244 -10.46 10.27 -12.33
CA PHE A 244 -9.45 9.73 -13.23
C PHE A 244 -9.32 8.21 -13.10
N SER A 245 -9.22 7.66 -11.89
CA SER A 245 -9.17 6.21 -11.68
C SER A 245 -10.40 5.51 -12.27
N LYS A 246 -11.60 6.07 -12.06
CA LYS A 246 -12.85 5.56 -12.65
C LYS A 246 -12.84 5.62 -14.18
N LYS A 247 -12.29 6.68 -14.78
CA LYS A 247 -12.14 6.79 -16.25
C LYS A 247 -11.23 5.68 -16.78
N VAL A 248 -10.08 5.46 -16.14
CA VAL A 248 -9.12 4.42 -16.55
C VAL A 248 -9.71 3.02 -16.38
N GLU A 249 -10.34 2.71 -15.25
CA GLU A 249 -11.01 1.42 -15.02
C GLU A 249 -12.11 1.17 -16.04
N ARG A 250 -12.97 2.18 -16.29
CA ARG A 250 -14.02 2.09 -17.32
C ARG A 250 -13.43 1.82 -18.69
N LEU A 251 -12.44 2.61 -19.13
CA LEU A 251 -11.80 2.44 -20.42
C LEU A 251 -11.14 1.05 -20.54
N PHE A 252 -10.50 0.58 -19.48
CA PHE A 252 -9.88 -0.74 -19.44
C PHE A 252 -10.94 -1.83 -19.66
N HIS A 253 -12.06 -1.79 -18.95
CA HIS A 253 -13.12 -2.79 -19.04
C HIS A 253 -13.95 -2.71 -20.33
N GLU A 254 -14.31 -1.51 -20.79
CA GLU A 254 -15.08 -1.31 -22.03
C GLU A 254 -14.29 -1.74 -23.27
N SER A 255 -12.96 -1.65 -23.22
CA SER A 255 -12.07 -2.03 -24.31
C SER A 255 -11.50 -3.44 -24.20
N TRP A 256 -11.92 -4.19 -23.16
CA TRP A 256 -11.58 -5.60 -22.96
C TRP A 256 -12.57 -6.50 -23.69
N VAL A 257 -12.13 -7.12 -24.78
CA VAL A 257 -12.96 -7.93 -25.69
C VAL A 257 -12.67 -9.43 -25.57
N ASP A 258 -11.55 -9.82 -24.96
CA ASP A 258 -11.18 -11.22 -24.79
C ASP A 258 -12.07 -11.90 -23.72
N GLN A 259 -13.15 -12.54 -24.19
CA GLN A 259 -14.11 -13.27 -23.34
C GLN A 259 -13.52 -14.55 -22.72
N THR A 260 -12.37 -15.03 -23.20
CA THR A 260 -11.71 -16.22 -22.62
C THR A 260 -10.97 -15.88 -21.33
N LYS A 261 -10.73 -14.60 -21.07
CA LYS A 261 -10.02 -14.11 -19.90
C LYS A 261 -10.87 -13.13 -19.12
N THR A 262 -11.00 -13.35 -17.81
CA THR A 262 -11.60 -12.34 -16.93
C THR A 262 -10.48 -11.48 -16.35
N ALA A 263 -10.42 -10.21 -16.73
CA ALA A 263 -9.44 -9.26 -16.21
C ALA A 263 -10.00 -8.39 -15.09
N CYS A 264 -9.18 -8.14 -14.06
CA CYS A 264 -9.51 -7.27 -12.94
C CYS A 264 -8.38 -6.26 -12.73
N VAL A 265 -8.69 -4.97 -12.80
CA VAL A 265 -7.73 -3.91 -12.45
C VAL A 265 -7.51 -3.93 -10.94
N GLU A 266 -6.28 -4.18 -10.53
CA GLU A 266 -5.93 -4.22 -9.11
C GLU A 266 -5.46 -2.88 -8.61
N ARG A 267 -4.65 -2.19 -9.44
CA ARG A 267 -3.95 -0.98 -9.06
C ARG A 267 -3.55 -0.15 -10.29
N ILE A 268 -3.63 1.17 -10.16
CA ILE A 268 -3.11 2.13 -11.14
C ILE A 268 -1.98 2.90 -10.46
N ILE A 269 -0.82 2.97 -11.10
CA ILE A 269 0.38 3.67 -10.61
C ILE A 269 0.69 4.75 -11.63
N LEU A 270 0.68 6.03 -11.27
CA LEU A 270 1.12 7.08 -12.19
C LEU A 270 2.52 7.54 -11.81
N PHE A 271 3.33 7.82 -12.82
CA PHE A 271 4.67 8.35 -12.62
C PHE A 271 4.59 9.86 -12.70
N ASP A 272 5.10 10.56 -11.68
CA ASP A 272 5.35 11.98 -11.79
C ASP A 272 6.60 12.18 -12.64
N ILE A 273 6.39 12.69 -13.85
CA ILE A 273 7.44 12.83 -14.84
C ILE A 273 8.03 14.26 -14.84
N LYS A 274 7.38 15.22 -14.16
CA LYS A 274 7.80 16.64 -14.17
C LYS A 274 8.94 16.96 -13.20
N SER A 275 9.27 16.07 -12.27
CA SER A 275 10.08 16.40 -11.09
C SER A 275 11.52 15.88 -11.11
N PHE A 276 12.09 15.54 -12.27
CA PHE A 276 13.50 15.16 -12.33
C PHE A 276 14.39 16.40 -12.57
N PRO A 277 15.36 16.69 -11.70
CA PRO A 277 16.28 17.79 -11.93
C PRO A 277 17.29 17.40 -13.03
N SER A 278 17.46 18.28 -14.02
CA SER A 278 18.62 18.29 -14.91
C SER A 278 19.90 18.37 -14.07
N LEU A 279 20.79 17.38 -14.24
CA LEU A 279 22.13 17.40 -13.68
C LEU A 279 23.01 18.36 -14.47
N ALA A 280 23.59 19.35 -13.79
CA ALA A 280 24.87 19.92 -14.19
C ALA A 280 25.99 19.07 -13.56
N ASP A 281 27.05 18.82 -14.33
CA ASP A 281 28.15 17.89 -14.05
C ASP A 281 28.50 17.69 -12.57
N GLY A 282 28.29 16.47 -12.07
CA GLY A 282 29.05 15.89 -10.96
C GLY A 282 28.66 16.22 -9.52
N GLN A 283 27.55 16.92 -9.24
CA GLN A 283 27.08 17.10 -7.85
C GLN A 283 26.08 16.04 -7.39
N PRO A 284 26.15 15.57 -6.12
CA PRO A 284 25.11 14.73 -5.52
C PRO A 284 23.81 15.54 -5.36
N PRO A 285 22.64 14.92 -5.60
CA PRO A 285 21.36 15.60 -5.71
C PRO A 285 20.96 16.34 -4.43
N SER A 286 20.72 17.65 -4.54
CA SER A 286 20.04 18.41 -3.50
C SER A 286 18.52 18.32 -3.73
N THR A 287 17.84 17.58 -2.84
CA THR A 287 16.39 17.58 -2.52
C THR A 287 15.39 17.86 -3.66
N PHE A 288 14.71 16.79 -4.06
CA PHE A 288 13.54 16.76 -4.94
C PHE A 288 12.36 17.60 -4.42
N LYS A 289 11.66 18.30 -5.32
CA LYS A 289 10.29 18.80 -5.10
C LYS A 289 9.31 17.81 -5.70
N THR A 290 8.50 17.21 -4.85
CA THR A 290 7.47 16.20 -5.19
C THR A 290 6.27 16.85 -5.86
N ALA A 291 5.72 16.28 -6.96
CA ALA A 291 4.29 16.44 -7.25
C ALA A 291 3.51 15.80 -6.11
N SER A 292 3.17 16.63 -5.12
CA SER A 292 2.08 16.27 -4.24
C SER A 292 0.83 16.63 -4.99
N ARG A 293 0.03 15.63 -5.38
CA ARG A 293 -1.39 15.85 -5.65
C ARG A 293 -1.65 17.04 -6.57
N ASP A 294 -1.02 17.06 -7.74
CA ASP A 294 -1.49 17.96 -8.79
C ASP A 294 -2.89 17.44 -9.18
N ILE A 295 -3.92 17.84 -8.43
CA ILE A 295 -5.32 17.74 -8.82
C ILE A 295 -5.43 18.35 -10.22
N GLU A 296 -4.65 19.39 -10.50
CA GLU A 296 -4.48 19.99 -11.83
C GLU A 296 -3.93 19.01 -12.87
N LEU A 297 -2.94 18.17 -12.54
CA LEU A 297 -2.42 17.15 -13.46
C LEU A 297 -3.47 16.07 -13.68
N LEU A 298 -4.10 15.57 -12.61
CA LEU A 298 -5.15 14.55 -12.73
C LEU A 298 -6.38 15.08 -13.47
N SER A 299 -6.75 16.34 -13.26
CA SER A 299 -7.83 17.01 -14.01
C SER A 299 -7.42 17.25 -15.45
N PHE A 300 -6.15 17.56 -15.73
CA PHE A 300 -5.69 17.67 -17.11
C PHE A 300 -5.70 16.31 -17.82
N LEU A 301 -5.21 15.26 -17.16
CA LEU A 301 -5.18 13.89 -17.70
C LEU A 301 -6.59 13.32 -17.90
N ILE A 302 -7.60 13.80 -17.15
CA ILE A 302 -8.99 13.32 -17.30
C ILE A 302 -9.59 13.67 -18.66
N ASP A 303 -9.10 14.71 -19.32
CA ASP A 303 -9.62 15.17 -20.61
C ASP A 303 -8.82 14.62 -21.79
N LEU A 304 -7.63 14.05 -21.53
CA LEU A 304 -6.83 13.44 -22.59
C LEU A 304 -7.39 12.09 -23.04
N PRO A 305 -7.31 11.78 -24.35
CA PRO A 305 -7.46 10.42 -24.84
C PRO A 305 -6.40 9.52 -24.19
N LEU A 306 -6.84 8.39 -23.66
CA LEU A 306 -5.96 7.41 -23.03
C LEU A 306 -5.92 6.14 -23.88
N CYS A 307 -4.77 5.47 -23.87
CA CYS A 307 -4.55 4.21 -24.57
C CYS A 307 -3.60 3.32 -23.76
N PHE A 308 -3.44 2.08 -24.20
CA PHE A 308 -2.66 1.05 -23.53
C PHE A 308 -1.50 0.59 -24.41
N HIS A 309 -0.35 0.39 -23.79
CA HIS A 309 0.79 -0.29 -24.41
C HIS A 309 1.16 -1.52 -23.60
N GLY A 310 1.05 -2.68 -24.22
CA GLY A 310 1.49 -3.95 -23.64
C GLY A 310 2.98 -4.12 -23.80
N ALA A 311 3.66 -4.43 -22.71
CA ALA A 311 5.11 -4.58 -22.70
C ALA A 311 5.54 -5.77 -21.84
N HIS A 312 6.73 -6.29 -22.15
CA HIS A 312 7.36 -7.32 -21.33
C HIS A 312 7.81 -6.75 -19.98
N ARG A 313 7.42 -7.42 -18.91
CA ARG A 313 7.83 -7.12 -17.54
C ARG A 313 8.79 -8.20 -17.05
N ALA A 314 10.03 -7.81 -16.77
CA ALA A 314 11.07 -8.71 -16.27
C ALA A 314 11.54 -8.33 -14.85
N CYS A 315 10.70 -7.62 -14.10
CA CYS A 315 10.92 -7.28 -12.70
C CYS A 315 9.59 -7.20 -11.94
N TYR A 316 9.66 -6.96 -10.64
CA TYR A 316 8.50 -6.88 -9.74
C TYR A 316 7.95 -5.46 -9.57
N ILE A 317 8.24 -4.54 -10.50
CA ILE A 317 7.69 -3.19 -10.45
C ILE A 317 6.16 -3.23 -10.41
N GLY A 318 5.59 -2.58 -9.40
CA GLY A 318 4.15 -2.51 -9.16
C GLY A 318 3.57 -3.64 -8.31
N ASP A 319 4.32 -4.71 -8.04
CA ASP A 319 3.86 -5.80 -7.18
C ASP A 319 3.87 -5.38 -5.69
N PRO A 320 2.91 -5.87 -4.87
CA PRO A 320 2.86 -5.57 -3.45
C PRO A 320 4.18 -5.90 -2.73
N GLY A 321 4.72 -4.90 -2.01
CA GLY A 321 5.94 -5.04 -1.22
C GLY A 321 7.24 -4.84 -1.98
N TYR A 322 7.20 -4.67 -3.31
CA TYR A 322 8.38 -4.35 -4.11
C TYR A 322 8.54 -2.84 -4.31
N PRO A 323 9.78 -2.34 -4.40
CA PRO A 323 10.01 -0.95 -4.74
C PRO A 323 9.53 -0.68 -6.18
N LEU A 324 9.14 0.57 -6.42
CA LEU A 324 8.75 1.00 -7.75
C LEU A 324 9.95 1.37 -8.64
N ASP A 325 11.18 1.28 -8.14
CA ASP A 325 12.39 1.67 -8.87
C ASP A 325 12.51 0.97 -10.23
N LEU A 326 12.81 1.76 -11.29
CA LEU A 326 12.99 1.21 -12.63
C LEU A 326 14.24 0.33 -12.66
N CYS A 327 14.08 -0.96 -12.95
CA CYS A 327 15.22 -1.87 -13.03
C CYS A 327 16.08 -1.58 -14.28
N ARG A 328 17.34 -2.02 -14.25
CA ARG A 328 18.26 -1.94 -15.40
C ARG A 328 18.24 -3.19 -16.29
N ASN A 329 17.26 -4.07 -16.09
CA ASN A 329 17.15 -5.29 -16.88
C ASN A 329 16.70 -4.92 -18.30
N VAL A 330 17.56 -5.16 -19.28
CA VAL A 330 17.29 -4.90 -20.71
C VAL A 330 16.07 -5.64 -21.24
N ASN A 331 15.68 -6.74 -20.59
CA ASN A 331 14.49 -7.52 -20.94
C ASN A 331 13.19 -6.95 -20.32
N CYS A 332 13.28 -5.95 -19.45
CA CYS A 332 12.11 -5.27 -18.88
C CYS A 332 11.72 -4.08 -19.75
N ALA A 333 10.97 -4.35 -20.82
CA ALA A 333 10.48 -3.32 -21.74
C ALA A 333 9.70 -2.19 -21.04
N ILE A 334 8.96 -2.52 -19.96
CA ILE A 334 8.31 -1.50 -19.13
C ILE A 334 9.32 -0.49 -18.59
N CYS A 335 10.39 -0.94 -17.96
CA CYS A 335 11.39 -0.05 -17.38
C CYS A 335 12.13 0.74 -18.47
N SER A 336 12.43 0.10 -19.60
CA SER A 336 13.08 0.75 -20.74
C SER A 336 12.25 1.89 -21.33
N VAL A 337 10.92 1.73 -21.43
CA VAL A 337 10.03 2.80 -21.93
C VAL A 337 10.06 4.03 -21.02
N PHE A 338 9.91 3.83 -19.70
CA PHE A 338 9.95 4.94 -18.74
C PHE A 338 11.35 5.58 -18.66
N GLN A 339 12.42 4.80 -18.75
CA GLN A 339 13.79 5.33 -18.82
C GLN A 339 14.02 6.15 -20.10
N ALA A 340 13.54 5.70 -21.25
CA ALA A 340 13.67 6.43 -22.50
C ALA A 340 12.89 7.75 -22.49
N GLN A 341 11.66 7.73 -21.98
CA GLN A 341 10.86 8.94 -21.81
C GLN A 341 11.56 9.95 -20.88
N TYR A 342 12.16 9.46 -19.81
CA TYR A 342 12.91 10.29 -18.89
C TYR A 342 14.08 11.02 -19.57
N VAL A 343 14.90 10.30 -20.34
CA VAL A 343 16.03 10.90 -21.09
C VAL A 343 15.54 11.98 -22.07
N THR A 344 14.41 11.75 -22.74
CA THR A 344 13.79 12.74 -23.64
C THR A 344 13.41 14.04 -22.91
N ILE A 345 12.93 13.92 -21.67
CA ILE A 345 12.45 15.07 -20.88
C ILE A 345 13.62 15.83 -20.26
N GLU A 346 14.66 15.15 -19.81
CA GLU A 346 15.91 15.80 -19.37
C GLU A 346 16.57 16.60 -20.49
N ALA A 347 16.47 16.13 -21.73
CA ALA A 347 16.93 16.87 -22.90
C ALA A 347 16.07 18.11 -23.22
N GLY A 348 15.08 18.46 -22.38
CA GLY A 348 14.20 19.61 -22.54
C GLY A 348 13.17 19.43 -23.66
N ILE A 349 13.00 18.20 -24.16
CA ILE A 349 12.09 17.95 -25.26
C ILE A 349 10.68 17.80 -24.68
N ARG A 350 9.76 18.64 -25.16
CA ARG A 350 8.38 18.71 -24.69
C ARG A 350 7.65 17.38 -24.92
N PHE A 351 6.50 17.21 -24.26
CA PHE A 351 5.60 16.04 -24.38
C PHE A 351 5.28 15.62 -25.83
N GLU A 352 5.45 16.52 -26.80
CA GLU A 352 5.27 16.31 -28.23
C GLU A 352 6.28 15.33 -28.88
N SER A 353 7.30 14.84 -28.16
CA SER A 353 8.34 13.96 -28.72
C SER A 353 8.56 12.66 -27.94
N GLY A 354 7.53 12.16 -27.25
CA GLY A 354 7.60 10.90 -26.51
C GLY A 354 8.14 9.73 -27.34
N PRO A 355 8.62 8.66 -26.68
CA PRO A 355 9.06 7.47 -27.40
C PRO A 355 7.92 6.95 -28.29
N LYS A 356 8.22 6.64 -29.55
CA LYS A 356 7.27 6.06 -30.48
C LYS A 356 6.99 4.61 -30.08
N ILE A 357 6.10 4.43 -29.11
CA ILE A 357 5.64 3.11 -28.66
C ILE A 357 4.27 2.82 -29.28
N PRO A 358 4.03 1.60 -29.78
CA PRO A 358 2.75 1.23 -30.34
C PRO A 358 1.73 1.13 -29.20
N ALA A 359 0.77 2.04 -29.15
CA ALA A 359 -0.34 1.99 -28.20
C ALA A 359 -1.66 1.71 -28.93
N THR A 360 -2.60 1.13 -28.21
CA THR A 360 -3.94 0.79 -28.72
C THR A 360 -5.00 1.24 -27.72
N PRO A 361 -6.17 1.71 -28.18
CA PRO A 361 -7.30 1.97 -27.29
C PRO A 361 -7.87 0.69 -26.68
N SER A 362 -7.51 -0.51 -27.18
CA SER A 362 -7.99 -1.79 -26.65
C SER A 362 -7.03 -2.41 -25.63
N SER A 363 -7.51 -2.54 -24.39
CA SER A 363 -6.79 -3.26 -23.34
C SER A 363 -6.54 -4.72 -23.70
N SER A 364 -7.48 -5.42 -24.36
CA SER A 364 -7.25 -6.81 -24.83
C SER A 364 -6.19 -6.91 -25.91
N GLN A 365 -6.11 -5.96 -26.84
CA GLN A 365 -5.04 -5.97 -27.84
C GLN A 365 -3.68 -5.76 -27.20
N ALA A 366 -3.57 -4.79 -26.29
CA ALA A 366 -2.32 -4.56 -25.57
C ALA A 366 -1.96 -5.75 -24.64
N ASP A 367 -2.95 -6.45 -24.06
CA ASP A 367 -2.74 -7.64 -23.21
C ASP A 367 -1.97 -8.76 -23.92
N THR A 368 -2.11 -8.88 -25.25
CA THR A 368 -1.36 -9.87 -26.06
C THR A 368 0.16 -9.70 -25.95
N SER A 369 0.60 -8.48 -25.67
CA SER A 369 2.02 -8.09 -25.53
C SER A 369 2.45 -7.89 -24.07
N ALA A 370 1.50 -7.88 -23.12
CA ALA A 370 1.77 -7.74 -21.69
C ALA A 370 2.18 -9.09 -21.06
N LYS A 371 3.48 -9.39 -21.13
CA LYS A 371 4.04 -10.67 -20.69
C LYS A 371 4.93 -10.52 -19.47
N ASN A 372 4.73 -11.39 -18.49
CA ASN A 372 5.64 -11.56 -17.37
C ASN A 372 6.79 -12.49 -17.79
N HIS A 373 8.02 -12.00 -17.73
CA HIS A 373 9.21 -12.73 -18.12
C HIS A 373 10.08 -13.00 -16.90
N HIS A 374 10.28 -14.29 -16.57
CA HIS A 374 11.06 -14.73 -15.40
C HIS A 374 10.59 -14.15 -14.05
N ILE A 375 9.30 -13.84 -13.91
CA ILE A 375 8.69 -13.42 -12.65
C ILE A 375 7.50 -14.32 -12.32
N TYR A 376 7.48 -14.83 -11.09
CA TYR A 376 6.44 -15.73 -10.60
C TYR A 376 5.34 -14.93 -9.89
N THR A 377 4.54 -14.23 -10.68
CA THR A 377 3.45 -13.40 -10.20
C THR A 377 2.27 -13.48 -11.15
N PRO A 378 1.04 -13.65 -10.62
CA PRO A 378 -0.17 -13.65 -11.43
C PRO A 378 -0.55 -12.25 -11.91
N GLN A 379 0.09 -11.20 -11.37
CA GLN A 379 -0.16 -9.81 -11.72
C GLN A 379 0.57 -9.44 -13.00
N HIS A 380 -0.18 -9.02 -14.00
CA HIS A 380 0.34 -8.44 -15.24
C HIS A 380 0.42 -6.93 -15.12
N ALA A 381 1.20 -6.30 -16.00
CA ALA A 381 1.30 -4.85 -16.08
C ALA A 381 1.22 -4.37 -17.53
N MET A 382 0.55 -3.23 -17.72
CA MET A 382 0.53 -2.50 -19.00
C MET A 382 0.91 -1.05 -18.74
N ILE A 383 1.46 -0.40 -19.76
CA ILE A 383 1.74 1.03 -19.71
C ILE A 383 0.46 1.77 -20.11
N LEU A 384 0.00 2.67 -19.23
CA LEU A 384 -1.05 3.64 -19.52
C LEU A 384 -0.41 4.84 -20.21
N CYS A 385 -0.94 5.20 -21.37
CA CYS A 385 -0.43 6.27 -22.20
C CYS A 385 -1.48 7.35 -22.43
N ALA A 386 -1.07 8.62 -22.40
CA ALA A 386 -1.87 9.74 -22.90
C ALA A 386 -1.55 9.98 -24.38
N CYS A 387 -2.58 10.23 -25.19
CA CYS A 387 -2.43 10.53 -26.61
C CYS A 387 -3.05 11.91 -26.93
N PRO A 388 -2.25 12.98 -26.95
CA PRO A 388 -2.76 14.33 -27.19
C PRO A 388 -3.33 14.51 -28.61
N ASP A 389 -2.85 13.75 -29.59
CA ASP A 389 -3.21 13.93 -31.00
C ASP A 389 -4.56 13.31 -31.40
N ILE A 390 -5.10 12.36 -30.62
CA ILE A 390 -6.38 11.70 -30.95
C ILE A 390 -7.57 12.66 -30.81
N ALA A 391 -7.49 13.66 -29.92
CA ALA A 391 -8.59 14.61 -29.69
C ALA A 391 -8.93 15.46 -30.93
N GLN A 392 -7.98 15.65 -31.85
CA GLN A 392 -8.22 16.40 -33.09
C GLN A 392 -9.01 15.60 -34.15
N LEU A 393 -8.95 14.27 -34.12
CA LEU A 393 -9.55 13.42 -35.15
C LEU A 393 -11.05 13.16 -34.91
N ASP A 394 -11.47 12.94 -33.66
CA ASP A 394 -12.90 12.75 -33.33
C ASP A 394 -13.71 14.03 -33.57
N THR A 395 -13.07 15.20 -33.41
CA THR A 395 -13.73 16.49 -33.68
C THR A 395 -13.94 16.74 -35.18
N GLN A 396 -13.09 16.17 -36.05
CA GLN A 396 -13.26 16.27 -37.52
C GLN A 396 -14.29 15.27 -38.08
N ALA A 397 -14.48 14.13 -37.40
CA ALA A 397 -15.42 13.09 -37.83
C ALA A 397 -16.91 13.42 -37.60
N MET A 398 -17.21 14.49 -36.86
CA MET A 398 -18.60 14.94 -36.59
C MET A 398 -19.11 16.01 -37.57
N SER A 399 -18.34 16.37 -38.60
CA SER A 399 -18.83 17.22 -39.70
C SER A 399 -19.84 16.43 -40.54
N SER A 400 -21.05 16.97 -40.72
CA SER A 400 -22.19 16.33 -41.39
C SER A 400 -21.97 15.98 -42.86
N ASP A 401 -20.86 16.42 -43.45
CA ASP A 401 -20.51 16.18 -44.86
C ASP A 401 -19.41 15.12 -45.05
N ALA A 402 -18.99 14.43 -43.98
CA ALA A 402 -17.96 13.40 -44.09
C ALA A 402 -18.51 12.09 -44.71
N PRO A 403 -17.76 11.46 -45.65
CA PRO A 403 -18.14 10.18 -46.26
C PRO A 403 -18.29 9.06 -45.20
N PRO A 404 -19.07 8.00 -45.49
CA PRO A 404 -19.45 6.97 -44.52
C PRO A 404 -18.25 6.23 -43.89
N PRO A 405 -18.44 5.62 -42.70
CA PRO A 405 -17.35 5.17 -41.87
C PRO A 405 -16.68 3.91 -42.42
N TYR A 406 -15.35 3.96 -42.49
CA TYR A 406 -14.41 2.83 -42.44
C TYR A 406 -14.45 1.79 -43.57
N THR A 407 -13.60 2.00 -44.58
CA THR A 407 -12.59 0.98 -44.90
C THR A 407 -11.29 1.38 -44.20
N PRO A 408 -10.72 0.55 -43.29
CA PRO A 408 -9.45 0.86 -42.66
C PRO A 408 -8.36 0.79 -43.73
N SER A 409 -8.00 1.95 -44.29
CA SER A 409 -6.73 2.08 -45.00
C SER A 409 -5.61 1.93 -43.96
N PRO A 410 -4.64 1.02 -44.16
CA PRO A 410 -3.55 0.78 -43.23
C PRO A 410 -2.49 1.88 -43.39
N VAL A 411 -2.86 3.13 -43.11
CA VAL A 411 -1.87 4.17 -42.92
C VAL A 411 -1.33 3.95 -41.51
N SER A 412 -0.10 3.43 -41.44
CA SER A 412 0.66 3.19 -40.22
C SER A 412 0.95 4.52 -39.50
N TYR A 413 -0.08 5.07 -38.88
CA TYR A 413 0.07 6.16 -37.93
C TYR A 413 0.55 5.56 -36.63
N ASN A 414 1.79 5.87 -36.28
CA ASN A 414 2.33 5.65 -34.94
C ASN A 414 2.07 6.95 -34.15
N PRO A 415 0.90 7.08 -33.48
CA PRO A 415 0.61 8.29 -32.72
C PRO A 415 1.72 8.49 -31.68
N ILE A 416 2.08 9.75 -31.46
CA ILE A 416 2.98 10.08 -30.36
C ILE A 416 2.17 9.89 -29.08
N VAL A 417 2.67 9.02 -28.21
CA VAL A 417 2.03 8.74 -26.94
C VAL A 417 3.01 8.99 -25.81
N VAL A 418 2.45 9.43 -24.69
CA VAL A 418 3.19 9.77 -23.48
C VAL A 418 2.88 8.70 -22.44
N PRO A 419 3.84 7.85 -22.05
CA PRO A 419 3.66 6.99 -20.89
C PRO A 419 3.36 7.86 -19.67
N ILE A 420 2.28 7.57 -18.96
CA ILE A 420 1.89 8.33 -17.75
C ILE A 420 1.77 7.43 -16.52
N GLY A 421 1.68 6.11 -16.72
CA GLY A 421 1.40 5.18 -15.63
C GLY A 421 1.56 3.71 -15.98
N LEU A 422 1.41 2.88 -14.97
CA LEU A 422 1.21 1.44 -15.06
C LEU A 422 -0.19 1.07 -14.59
N ILE A 423 -0.81 0.13 -15.29
CA ILE A 423 -2.00 -0.57 -14.84
C ILE A 423 -1.58 -1.97 -14.44
N MET A 424 -1.73 -2.28 -13.16
CA MET A 424 -1.54 -3.61 -12.60
C MET A 424 -2.89 -4.31 -12.59
N TYR A 425 -2.94 -5.51 -13.16
CA TYR A 425 -4.18 -6.27 -13.31
C TYR A 425 -3.90 -7.76 -13.21
N THR A 426 -4.88 -8.53 -12.76
CA THR A 426 -4.88 -9.99 -12.85
C THR A 426 -5.81 -10.44 -13.95
N ARG A 427 -5.55 -11.63 -14.49
CA ARG A 427 -6.42 -12.28 -15.47
C ARG A 427 -6.60 -13.75 -15.13
N ALA A 428 -7.84 -14.18 -14.93
CA ALA A 428 -8.19 -15.59 -14.75
C ALA A 428 -8.35 -16.27 -16.11
N GLY A 429 -8.02 -17.58 -16.20
CA GLY A 429 -8.11 -18.37 -17.43
C GLY A 429 -6.83 -18.39 -18.29
N TRP A 430 -5.77 -17.73 -17.85
CA TRP A 430 -4.47 -17.79 -18.51
C TRP A 430 -3.63 -18.94 -17.93
N HIS A 431 -3.38 -19.97 -18.73
CA HIS A 431 -2.36 -20.97 -18.46
C HIS A 431 -1.08 -20.56 -19.21
N PRO A 432 0.08 -20.42 -18.51
CA PRO A 432 1.32 -19.91 -19.10
C PRO A 432 1.87 -20.74 -20.25
#